data_AF-A0A8B7BAX1-F1
#
_entry.id   AF-A0A8B7BAX1-F1
#
_cell.length_a   1.000
_cell.length_b   1.000
_cell.length_c   1.000
_cell.angle_alpha   90.00
_cell.angle_beta   90.00
_cell.angle_gamma   90.00
#
_symmetry.space_group_name_H-M   'P 1'
#
loop_
_entity.id
_entity.type
_entity.pdbx_description
1 polymer ?
#
loop_
_entity_poly.entity_id
_entity_poly.type
_entity_poly.pdbx_seq_one_letter_code
_entity_poly.pdbx_strand_id
1 'polypeptide(L)'
;MTGHALPPSHLCPYHIRTGSCWGRPQDLKIAAPAWDSKPHGAAGTAMARQHARTLWYDRPKYVFMEFCVEDNTDAQVLIEDHRIVFSCKNADGVEFYNEIEFYAKVNSKDSRDKCSSRSVTCFMRKWKENVAWPRLTKEDIKPVWLSVDFDNWRDWEGDEEVERAHVEHYAELLKKVSTKGPPPTMDDLDDDSDSTDVTGT
;
A
#
# COMPACT_ATOMS: atom_id res chain seq x y z
N MET A 1 -34.11 -27.66 -50.82
CA MET A 1 -34.30 -27.27 -49.42
C MET A 1 -32.95 -27.37 -48.72
N THR A 2 -32.17 -26.29 -48.76
CA THR A 2 -30.84 -26.19 -48.17
C THR A 2 -30.94 -25.32 -46.92
N GLY A 3 -30.80 -25.91 -45.74
CA GLY A 3 -30.78 -25.20 -44.47
C GLY A 3 -29.37 -24.68 -44.17
N HIS A 4 -29.20 -23.36 -44.15
CA HIS A 4 -28.00 -22.72 -43.62
C HIS A 4 -28.12 -22.63 -42.10
N ALA A 5 -27.17 -23.24 -41.38
CA ALA A 5 -26.98 -23.02 -39.95
C ALA A 5 -26.00 -21.86 -39.75
N LEU A 6 -26.43 -20.84 -39.01
CA LEU A 6 -25.59 -19.71 -38.56
C LEU A 6 -24.65 -20.18 -37.43
N PRO A 7 -23.42 -19.63 -37.33
CA PRO A 7 -22.52 -19.95 -36.23
C PRO A 7 -22.99 -19.30 -34.92
N PRO A 8 -22.82 -19.98 -33.76
CA PRO A 8 -23.21 -19.43 -32.48
C PRO A 8 -22.27 -18.31 -32.05
N SER A 9 -22.86 -17.16 -31.72
CA SER A 9 -22.25 -16.05 -31.01
C SER A 9 -21.79 -16.50 -29.62
N HIS A 10 -20.49 -16.70 -29.45
CA HIS A 10 -19.91 -16.88 -28.12
C HIS A 10 -19.65 -15.52 -27.48
N LEU A 11 -20.63 -15.12 -26.68
CA LEU A 11 -20.52 -14.13 -25.61
C LEU A 11 -19.24 -14.43 -24.80
N CYS A 12 -18.33 -13.46 -24.72
CA CYS A 12 -17.20 -13.51 -23.81
C CYS A 12 -17.72 -13.46 -22.36
N PRO A 13 -17.50 -14.48 -21.52
CA PRO A 13 -17.73 -14.35 -20.11
C PRO A 13 -16.50 -13.68 -19.49
N TYR A 14 -16.70 -12.44 -19.09
CA TYR A 14 -15.92 -11.71 -18.09
C TYR A 14 -15.64 -12.64 -16.90
N HIS A 15 -14.46 -13.26 -16.89
CA HIS A 15 -13.98 -13.95 -15.71
C HIS A 15 -13.39 -12.92 -14.76
N ILE A 16 -14.27 -12.33 -13.96
CA ILE A 16 -13.90 -11.70 -12.70
C ILE A 16 -13.31 -12.81 -11.82
N ARG A 17 -11.98 -12.95 -11.84
CA ARG A 17 -11.27 -13.77 -10.86
C ARG A 17 -11.13 -12.94 -9.59
N THR A 18 -12.24 -12.80 -8.85
CA THR A 18 -12.26 -12.40 -7.43
C THR A 18 -11.64 -13.50 -6.59
N GLY A 19 -10.34 -13.74 -6.79
CA GLY A 19 -9.52 -14.58 -5.95
C GLY A 19 -8.57 -13.69 -5.18
N SER A 20 -8.92 -13.39 -3.94
CA SER A 20 -7.95 -12.86 -3.00
C SER A 20 -6.80 -13.87 -2.88
N CYS A 21 -5.56 -13.41 -3.03
CA CYS A 21 -4.36 -14.25 -3.15
C CYS A 21 -3.93 -14.88 -1.80
N TRP A 22 -4.89 -15.29 -0.98
CA TRP A 22 -4.63 -16.00 0.26
C TRP A 22 -4.14 -17.41 -0.06
N GLY A 23 -2.88 -17.70 0.28
CA GLY A 23 -2.36 -19.08 0.29
C GLY A 23 -1.50 -19.50 -0.92
N ARG A 24 -0.92 -18.57 -1.69
CA ARG A 24 0.13 -18.95 -2.65
C ARG A 24 1.39 -19.40 -1.88
N PRO A 25 1.94 -20.59 -2.15
CA PRO A 25 3.23 -20.99 -1.59
C PRO A 25 4.31 -19.98 -1.99
N GLN A 26 5.05 -19.47 -1.00
CA GLN A 26 6.18 -18.55 -1.22
C GLN A 26 7.39 -19.25 -1.85
N ASP A 27 7.32 -20.58 -2.02
CA ASP A 27 8.42 -21.43 -2.50
C ASP A 27 8.55 -21.48 -4.03
N LEU A 28 7.80 -20.65 -4.77
CA LEU A 28 7.88 -20.60 -6.21
C LEU A 28 9.18 -19.89 -6.63
N LYS A 29 10.17 -20.68 -7.06
CA LYS A 29 11.41 -20.16 -7.66
C LYS A 29 11.08 -19.42 -8.96
N ILE A 30 11.05 -18.09 -8.89
CA ILE A 30 11.19 -17.27 -10.09
C ILE A 30 12.60 -17.55 -10.62
N ALA A 31 12.71 -18.12 -11.82
CA ALA A 31 13.99 -18.36 -12.45
C ALA A 31 14.68 -17.02 -12.72
N ALA A 32 15.70 -16.70 -11.91
CA ALA A 32 16.61 -15.59 -12.19
C ALA A 32 17.38 -15.90 -13.49
N PRO A 33 17.65 -14.91 -14.35
CA PRO A 33 18.39 -15.15 -15.58
C PRO A 33 19.84 -15.54 -15.26
N ALA A 34 20.30 -16.63 -15.85
CA ALA A 34 21.72 -16.90 -16.01
C ALA A 34 22.26 -15.91 -17.04
N TRP A 35 22.95 -14.87 -16.58
CA TRP A 35 23.55 -13.86 -17.46
C TRP A 35 24.78 -14.40 -18.23
N ASP A 36 25.32 -15.55 -17.82
CA ASP A 36 26.43 -16.24 -18.47
C ASP A 36 25.96 -17.49 -19.23
N SER A 37 25.42 -17.32 -20.43
CA SER A 37 25.27 -18.44 -21.36
C SER A 37 25.40 -17.97 -22.81
N LYS A 38 26.54 -18.34 -23.40
CA LYS A 38 26.90 -18.15 -24.81
C LYS A 38 25.84 -18.83 -25.70
N PRO A 39 25.26 -18.15 -26.71
CA PRO A 39 24.17 -18.74 -27.48
C PRO A 39 24.71 -19.77 -28.48
N HIS A 40 24.23 -21.01 -28.35
CA HIS A 40 24.23 -21.99 -29.43
C HIS A 40 22.79 -22.17 -29.93
N GLY A 41 22.68 -22.19 -31.25
CA GLY A 41 21.48 -21.78 -31.98
C GLY A 41 20.26 -22.69 -31.81
N ALA A 42 19.14 -22.05 -31.48
CA ALA A 42 17.83 -22.35 -32.00
C ALA A 42 17.04 -21.04 -31.97
N ALA A 43 16.58 -20.58 -33.14
CA ALA A 43 15.82 -19.34 -33.28
C ALA A 43 14.40 -19.51 -32.71
N GLY A 44 14.29 -19.48 -31.38
CA GLY A 44 13.08 -19.04 -30.70
C GLY A 44 13.25 -17.56 -30.40
N THR A 45 12.28 -16.72 -30.75
CA THR A 45 12.27 -15.31 -30.39
C THR A 45 12.37 -15.20 -28.88
N ALA A 46 13.57 -14.95 -28.34
CA ALA A 46 13.73 -14.54 -26.96
C ALA A 46 13.09 -13.15 -26.85
N MET A 47 11.81 -13.12 -26.48
CA MET A 47 11.06 -11.88 -26.33
C MET A 47 11.80 -11.03 -25.29
N ALA A 48 12.19 -9.81 -25.66
CA ALA A 48 12.86 -8.89 -24.77
C ALA A 48 11.96 -8.59 -23.55
N ARG A 49 12.45 -8.91 -22.35
CA ARG A 49 11.73 -8.61 -21.10
C ARG A 49 11.77 -7.12 -20.81
N GLN A 50 10.61 -6.54 -20.52
CA GLN A 50 10.48 -5.13 -20.16
C GLN A 50 10.37 -4.96 -18.64
N HIS A 51 10.73 -3.78 -18.14
CA HIS A 51 10.44 -3.43 -16.75
C HIS A 51 9.03 -2.85 -16.67
N ALA A 52 8.23 -3.31 -15.70
CA ALA A 52 6.98 -2.65 -15.39
C ALA A 52 7.27 -1.29 -14.77
N ARG A 53 6.45 -0.29 -15.08
CA ARG A 53 6.44 0.96 -14.32
C ARG A 53 6.08 0.62 -12.88
N THR A 54 6.88 1.10 -11.94
CA THR A 54 6.68 0.84 -10.51
C THR A 54 6.49 2.15 -9.76
N LEU A 55 5.40 2.23 -9.02
CA LEU A 55 5.13 3.31 -8.08
C LEU A 55 5.41 2.83 -6.66
N TRP A 56 5.92 3.69 -5.79
CA TRP A 56 6.15 3.34 -4.39
C TRP A 56 5.95 4.53 -3.45
N TYR A 57 5.60 4.23 -2.20
CA TYR A 57 5.57 5.18 -1.09
C TYR A 57 5.75 4.42 0.21
N ASP A 58 6.08 5.13 1.29
CA ASP A 58 6.20 4.52 2.61
C ASP A 58 5.24 5.10 3.65
N ARG A 59 5.17 4.36 4.75
CA ARG A 59 4.40 4.63 5.96
C ARG A 59 5.23 4.16 7.17
N PRO A 60 4.81 4.48 8.41
CA PRO A 60 5.57 4.08 9.59
C PRO A 60 5.87 2.58 9.67
N LYS A 61 4.92 1.73 9.29
CA LYS A 61 5.05 0.25 9.39
C LYS A 61 5.29 -0.48 8.08
N TYR A 62 4.92 0.12 6.96
CA TYR A 62 4.90 -0.54 5.66
C TYR A 62 5.55 0.31 4.57
N VAL A 63 6.13 -0.36 3.58
CA VAL A 63 6.45 0.22 2.27
C VAL A 63 5.49 -0.39 1.25
N PHE A 64 4.90 0.44 0.42
CA PHE A 64 3.97 0.04 -0.61
C PHE A 64 4.66 0.18 -1.95
N MET A 65 4.44 -0.81 -2.83
CA MET A 65 4.90 -0.76 -4.21
C MET A 65 3.83 -1.30 -5.14
N GLU A 66 3.72 -0.74 -6.33
CA GLU A 66 2.75 -1.14 -7.33
C GLU A 66 3.43 -1.33 -8.67
N PHE A 67 3.37 -2.55 -9.22
CA PHE A 67 3.77 -2.85 -10.59
C PHE A 67 2.59 -2.62 -11.52
N CYS A 68 2.66 -1.57 -12.35
CA CYS A 68 1.59 -1.15 -13.24
C CYS A 68 1.61 -1.95 -14.55
N VAL A 69 1.00 -3.13 -14.54
CA VAL A 69 0.79 -3.97 -15.74
C VAL A 69 -0.69 -4.28 -15.88
N GLU A 70 -1.30 -3.72 -16.92
CA GLU A 70 -2.69 -3.99 -17.29
C GLU A 70 -2.85 -5.39 -17.87
N ASP A 71 -4.00 -6.00 -17.58
CA ASP A 71 -4.38 -7.35 -17.98
C ASP A 71 -3.26 -8.37 -17.74
N ASN A 72 -2.63 -8.26 -16.56
CA ASN A 72 -1.53 -9.15 -16.20
C ASN A 72 -2.01 -10.59 -16.00
N THR A 73 -1.22 -11.51 -16.54
CA THR A 73 -1.37 -12.96 -16.45
C THR A 73 -0.09 -13.55 -15.89
N ASP A 74 -0.20 -14.71 -15.26
CA ASP A 74 0.94 -15.43 -14.66
C ASP A 74 1.79 -14.59 -13.68
N ALA A 75 1.17 -13.65 -12.96
CA ALA A 75 1.87 -12.82 -11.99
C ALA A 75 2.52 -13.68 -10.89
N GLN A 76 3.82 -13.46 -10.71
CA GLN A 76 4.67 -14.08 -9.70
C GLN A 76 5.41 -12.99 -8.93
N VAL A 77 5.33 -13.07 -7.61
CA VAL A 77 6.01 -12.17 -6.68
C VAL A 77 6.81 -13.04 -5.72
N LEU A 78 8.12 -12.82 -5.66
CA LEU A 78 9.02 -13.42 -4.67
C LEU A 78 9.48 -12.31 -3.74
N ILE A 79 9.13 -12.43 -2.46
CA ILE A 79 9.50 -11.47 -1.42
C ILE A 79 10.54 -12.10 -0.52
N GLU A 80 11.73 -11.52 -0.51
CA GLU A 80 12.82 -11.85 0.39
C GLU A 80 13.07 -10.68 1.36
N ASP A 81 13.84 -10.93 2.41
CA ASP A 81 14.11 -9.94 3.46
C ASP A 81 14.79 -8.65 2.94
N HIS A 82 15.53 -8.73 1.84
CA HIS A 82 16.29 -7.61 1.26
C HIS A 82 15.99 -7.39 -0.22
N ARG A 83 15.06 -8.14 -0.80
CA ARG A 83 14.84 -8.13 -2.24
C ARG A 83 13.40 -8.49 -2.58
N ILE A 84 12.90 -7.93 -3.66
CA ILE A 84 11.69 -8.42 -4.33
C ILE A 84 11.98 -8.68 -5.81
N VAL A 85 11.39 -9.77 -6.30
CA VAL A 85 11.37 -10.09 -7.73
C VAL A 85 9.92 -10.21 -8.18
N PHE A 86 9.58 -9.48 -9.24
CA PHE A 86 8.28 -9.51 -9.89
C PHE A 86 8.42 -9.98 -11.32
N SER A 87 7.49 -10.84 -11.77
CA SER A 87 7.36 -11.19 -13.18
C SER A 87 5.91 -11.49 -13.55
N CYS A 88 5.52 -11.10 -14.77
CA CYS A 88 4.21 -11.42 -15.33
C CYS A 88 4.24 -11.30 -16.87
N LYS A 89 3.08 -11.56 -17.50
CA LYS A 89 2.82 -11.26 -18.91
C LYS A 89 1.60 -10.36 -19.03
N ASN A 90 1.52 -9.50 -20.05
CA ASN A 90 0.26 -8.81 -20.37
C ASN A 90 -0.55 -9.58 -21.43
N ALA A 91 -1.72 -9.06 -21.81
CA ALA A 91 -2.57 -9.64 -22.85
C ALA A 91 -1.90 -9.80 -24.22
N ASP A 92 -0.93 -8.93 -24.56
CA ASP A 92 -0.15 -8.99 -25.80
C ASP A 92 0.99 -10.04 -25.75
N GLY A 93 1.17 -10.71 -24.61
CA GLY A 93 2.24 -11.67 -24.39
C GLY A 93 3.60 -11.05 -24.10
N VAL A 94 3.68 -9.74 -23.85
CA VAL A 94 4.90 -9.05 -23.43
C VAL A 94 5.25 -9.48 -22.01
N GLU A 95 6.49 -9.94 -21.82
CA GLU A 95 7.01 -10.36 -20.52
C GLU A 95 7.54 -9.15 -19.73
N PHE A 96 7.09 -9.03 -18.49
CA PHE A 96 7.59 -8.05 -17.53
C PHE A 96 8.45 -8.72 -16.46
N TYR A 97 9.53 -8.05 -16.07
CA TYR A 97 10.43 -8.46 -15.01
C TYR A 97 10.99 -7.24 -14.27
N ASN A 98 10.91 -7.26 -12.95
CA ASN A 98 11.53 -6.25 -12.10
C ASN A 98 12.23 -6.94 -10.92
N GLU A 99 13.43 -6.47 -10.59
CA GLU A 99 14.17 -6.86 -9.39
C GLU A 99 14.58 -5.59 -8.64
N ILE A 100 14.31 -5.57 -7.34
CA ILE A 100 14.62 -4.43 -6.46
C ILE A 100 15.31 -4.97 -5.21
N GLU A 101 16.54 -4.56 -4.97
CA GLU A 101 17.18 -4.69 -3.65
C GLU A 101 16.75 -3.54 -2.76
N PHE A 102 16.26 -3.84 -1.56
CA PHE A 102 15.70 -2.86 -0.65
C PHE A 102 16.73 -2.02 0.07
N TYR A 103 16.39 -0.75 0.31
CA TYR A 103 17.12 0.17 1.17
C TYR A 103 17.40 -0.41 2.56
N ALA A 104 16.39 -1.04 3.16
CA ALA A 104 16.52 -1.69 4.47
C ALA A 104 15.76 -3.01 4.50
N LYS A 105 15.99 -3.78 5.57
CA LYS A 105 15.36 -5.08 5.76
C LYS A 105 13.83 -4.98 5.88
N VAL A 106 13.13 -5.91 5.25
CA VAL A 106 11.69 -6.14 5.41
C VAL A 106 11.44 -7.50 6.07
N ASN A 107 10.25 -7.70 6.63
CA ASN A 107 9.79 -9.00 7.08
C ASN A 107 9.03 -9.68 5.94
N SER A 108 9.71 -10.56 5.21
CA SER A 108 9.14 -11.32 4.08
C SER A 108 7.87 -12.10 4.45
N LYS A 109 7.80 -12.67 5.67
CA LYS A 109 6.67 -13.50 6.12
C LYS A 109 5.40 -12.71 6.41
N ASP A 110 5.52 -11.45 6.82
CA ASP A 110 4.38 -10.56 7.07
C ASP A 110 4.12 -9.59 5.88
N SER A 111 4.91 -9.73 4.82
CA SER A 111 4.70 -9.00 3.57
C SER A 111 3.74 -9.77 2.66
N ARG A 112 2.98 -9.04 1.85
CA ARG A 112 1.91 -9.61 1.02
C ARG A 112 1.81 -8.91 -0.32
N ASP A 113 1.22 -9.57 -1.30
CA ASP A 113 0.84 -8.98 -2.59
C ASP A 113 -0.66 -9.10 -2.85
N LYS A 114 -1.16 -8.21 -3.69
CA LYS A 114 -2.52 -8.19 -4.21
C LYS A 114 -2.45 -7.95 -5.70
N CYS A 115 -2.81 -8.98 -6.46
CA CYS A 115 -2.99 -8.89 -7.90
C CYS A 115 -4.39 -8.33 -8.22
N SER A 116 -4.46 -7.36 -9.14
CA SER A 116 -5.68 -6.84 -9.75
C SER A 116 -5.54 -6.90 -11.28
N SER A 117 -6.60 -6.54 -12.02
CA SER A 117 -6.51 -6.47 -13.48
C SER A 117 -5.64 -5.32 -14.00
N ARG A 118 -5.37 -4.28 -13.18
CA ARG A 118 -4.63 -3.09 -13.62
C ARG A 118 -3.17 -3.07 -13.14
N SER A 119 -2.91 -3.79 -12.04
CA SER A 119 -1.63 -3.73 -11.36
C SER A 119 -1.48 -4.86 -10.34
N VAL A 120 -0.25 -5.06 -9.88
CA VAL A 120 0.08 -5.90 -8.72
C VAL A 120 0.65 -5.00 -7.63
N THR A 121 -0.06 -4.88 -6.52
CA THR A 121 0.35 -4.08 -5.36
C THR A 121 0.99 -4.98 -4.32
N CYS A 122 2.16 -4.61 -3.80
CA CYS A 122 2.83 -5.33 -2.73
C CYS A 122 2.99 -4.45 -1.48
N PHE A 123 2.78 -5.06 -0.33
CA PHE A 123 2.78 -4.49 1.01
C PHE A 123 3.96 -5.09 1.77
N MET A 124 5.06 -4.34 1.87
CA MET A 124 6.27 -4.80 2.56
C MET A 124 6.23 -4.36 4.02
N ARG A 125 6.22 -5.31 4.96
CA ARG A 125 6.35 -4.99 6.39
C ARG A 125 7.78 -4.56 6.67
N LYS A 126 8.01 -3.32 7.11
CA LYS A 126 9.34 -2.85 7.51
C LYS A 126 9.83 -3.67 8.70
N TRP A 127 11.13 -4.03 8.70
CA TRP A 127 11.72 -4.67 9.88
C TRP A 127 11.86 -3.70 11.06
N LYS A 128 12.24 -2.45 10.77
CA LYS A 128 12.28 -1.36 11.73
C LYS A 128 11.15 -0.37 11.40
N GLU A 129 10.14 -0.35 12.26
CA GLU A 129 9.01 0.57 12.17
C GLU A 129 9.44 2.00 12.55
N ASN A 130 8.63 2.99 12.16
CA ASN A 130 8.84 4.40 12.44
C ASN A 130 10.20 4.94 11.94
N VAL A 131 10.70 4.38 10.84
CA VAL A 131 11.88 4.86 10.12
C VAL A 131 11.52 5.19 8.68
N ALA A 132 11.74 6.45 8.30
CA ALA A 132 11.52 6.93 6.94
C ALA A 132 12.49 6.27 5.97
N TRP A 133 11.98 5.89 4.80
CA TRP A 133 12.80 5.38 3.71
C TRP A 133 13.04 6.51 2.71
N PRO A 134 14.26 7.07 2.63
CA PRO A 134 14.56 8.15 1.68
C PRO A 134 14.52 7.66 0.23
N ARG A 135 14.70 6.35 0.03
CA ARG A 135 14.61 5.66 -1.26
C ARG A 135 14.13 4.22 -1.04
N LEU A 136 13.63 3.60 -2.10
CA LEU A 136 13.23 2.19 -2.06
C LEU A 136 14.44 1.25 -2.23
N THR A 137 15.40 1.65 -3.06
CA THR A 137 16.53 0.82 -3.48
C THR A 137 17.70 0.91 -2.50
N LYS A 138 18.48 -0.17 -2.39
CA LYS A 138 19.74 -0.18 -1.64
C LYS A 138 20.71 0.87 -2.16
N GLU A 139 20.97 0.83 -3.46
CA GLU A 139 21.81 1.81 -4.16
C GLU A 139 21.03 3.11 -4.41
N ASP A 140 21.76 4.23 -4.50
CA ASP A 140 21.19 5.57 -4.73
C ASP A 140 20.85 5.83 -6.22
N ILE A 141 21.06 4.84 -7.07
CA ILE A 141 20.73 4.90 -8.49
C ILE A 141 19.23 4.62 -8.62
N LYS A 142 18.46 5.62 -9.04
CA LYS A 142 17.03 5.49 -9.32
C LYS A 142 16.79 4.90 -10.72
N PRO A 143 16.27 3.67 -10.84
CA PRO A 143 15.92 3.11 -12.15
C PRO A 143 14.84 3.95 -12.84
N VAL A 144 14.91 4.08 -14.16
CA VAL A 144 13.97 4.91 -14.95
C VAL A 144 12.51 4.50 -14.82
N TRP A 145 12.26 3.23 -14.51
CA TRP A 145 10.92 2.66 -14.36
C TRP A 145 10.36 2.78 -12.93
N LEU A 146 11.15 3.24 -11.96
CA LEU A 146 10.74 3.37 -10.56
C LEU A 146 10.46 4.84 -10.22
N SER A 147 9.29 5.13 -9.67
CA SER A 147 8.86 6.49 -9.30
C SER A 147 8.09 6.52 -7.98
N VAL A 148 8.08 7.68 -7.33
CA VAL A 148 7.28 7.89 -6.11
C VAL A 148 5.80 8.01 -6.50
N ASP A 149 4.94 7.39 -5.73
CA ASP A 149 3.49 7.56 -5.80
C ASP A 149 3.09 8.86 -5.09
N PHE A 150 2.99 9.96 -5.83
CA PHE A 150 2.67 11.26 -5.26
C PHE A 150 1.22 11.36 -4.76
N ASP A 151 0.30 10.54 -5.25
CA ASP A 151 -1.09 10.56 -4.82
C ASP A 151 -1.21 10.03 -3.38
N ASN A 152 -0.46 8.96 -3.10
CA ASN A 152 -0.43 8.32 -1.78
C ASN A 152 0.71 8.81 -0.88
N TRP A 153 1.72 9.52 -1.37
CA TRP A 153 2.83 9.98 -0.53
C TRP A 153 2.38 11.00 0.52
N ARG A 154 2.93 10.88 1.73
CA ARG A 154 2.67 11.75 2.89
C ARG A 154 3.97 11.88 3.68
N ASP A 155 4.26 13.08 4.16
CA ASP A 155 5.33 13.31 5.11
C ASP A 155 4.82 12.95 6.51
N TRP A 156 5.15 11.75 6.96
CA TRP A 156 4.67 11.20 8.24
C TRP A 156 5.74 11.29 9.34
N GLU A 157 6.97 11.68 9.00
CA GLU A 157 8.12 11.81 9.91
C GLU A 157 7.97 13.10 10.74
N GLY A 158 7.07 13.09 11.72
CA GLY A 158 6.78 14.26 12.56
C GLY A 158 5.40 14.21 13.25
N ASP A 159 4.48 13.41 12.71
CA ASP A 159 3.12 13.27 13.28
C ASP A 159 3.16 12.79 14.74
N GLU A 160 4.08 11.88 15.10
CA GLU A 160 4.18 11.37 16.48
C GLU A 160 4.67 12.42 17.49
N GLU A 161 5.51 13.37 17.07
CA GLU A 161 5.99 14.46 17.94
C GLU A 161 4.88 15.49 18.16
N VAL A 162 4.16 15.85 17.09
CA VAL A 162 3.02 16.77 17.15
C VAL A 162 1.90 16.19 18.01
N GLU A 163 1.57 14.90 17.83
CA GLU A 163 0.53 14.23 18.61
C GLU A 163 0.91 14.12 20.09
N ARG A 164 2.18 13.81 20.40
CA ARG A 164 2.67 13.80 21.79
C ARG A 164 2.56 15.18 22.43
N ALA A 165 3.02 16.23 21.75
CA ALA A 165 2.94 17.60 22.25
C ALA A 165 1.49 18.04 22.51
N HIS A 166 0.56 17.63 21.64
CA HIS A 166 -0.87 17.91 21.80
C HIS A 166 -1.46 17.19 23.01
N VAL A 167 -1.11 15.93 23.22
CA VAL A 167 -1.55 15.14 24.40
C VAL A 167 -1.00 15.74 25.69
N GLU A 168 0.27 16.14 25.71
CA GLU A 168 0.89 16.80 26.88
C GLU A 168 0.17 18.11 27.22
N HIS A 169 -0.09 18.96 26.22
CA HIS A 169 -0.82 20.22 26.42
C HIS A 169 -2.23 20.00 26.99
N TYR A 170 -2.96 19.00 26.47
CA TYR A 170 -4.29 18.66 26.99
C TYR A 170 -4.24 18.15 28.43
N ALA A 171 -3.24 17.34 28.77
CA ALA A 171 -3.03 16.87 30.14
C ALA A 171 -2.73 18.03 31.11
N GLU A 172 -1.95 19.02 30.69
CA GLU A 172 -1.70 20.24 31.48
C GLU A 172 -2.97 21.06 31.73
N LEU A 173 -3.82 21.22 30.72
CA LEU A 173 -5.11 21.89 30.85
C LEU A 173 -6.03 21.17 31.84
N LEU A 174 -6.16 19.85 31.73
CA LEU A 174 -6.94 19.03 32.67
C LEU A 174 -6.41 19.15 34.11
N LYS A 175 -5.09 19.08 34.29
CA LYS A 175 -4.46 19.25 35.61
C LYS A 175 -4.75 20.63 36.19
N LYS A 176 -4.70 21.69 35.37
CA LYS A 176 -5.00 23.08 35.79
C LYS A 176 -6.46 23.28 36.17
N VAL A 177 -7.40 22.61 35.49
CA VAL A 177 -8.83 22.68 35.81
C VAL A 177 -9.17 21.81 37.04
N SER A 178 -8.53 20.66 37.21
CA SER A 178 -8.73 19.78 38.39
C SER A 178 -8.25 20.38 39.71
N THR A 179 -7.39 21.41 39.68
CA THR A 179 -6.93 22.13 40.89
C THR A 179 -7.89 23.23 41.37
N LYS A 180 -9.04 23.45 40.71
CA LYS A 180 -10.01 24.47 41.09
C LYS A 180 -11.24 23.88 41.78
N GLY A 181 -11.12 23.64 43.09
CA GLY A 181 -12.25 23.58 44.04
C GLY A 181 -13.38 22.57 43.77
N PRO A 182 -14.38 22.52 44.67
CA PRO A 182 -15.59 21.72 44.44
C PRO A 182 -16.30 22.17 43.16
N PRO A 183 -16.93 21.25 42.41
CA PRO A 183 -17.75 21.61 41.26
C PRO A 183 -18.78 22.67 41.68
N PRO A 184 -18.97 23.75 40.89
CA PRO A 184 -20.02 24.72 41.18
C PRO A 184 -21.36 24.00 41.29
N THR A 185 -22.07 24.22 42.40
CA THR A 185 -23.38 23.64 42.67
C THR A 185 -24.44 24.37 41.86
N MET A 186 -25.46 23.66 41.39
CA MET A 186 -26.56 24.22 40.58
C MET A 186 -27.49 25.18 41.37
N ASP A 187 -27.16 25.46 42.63
CA ASP A 187 -27.94 26.29 43.59
C ASP A 187 -27.82 27.80 43.34
N ASP A 188 -26.88 28.28 42.51
CA ASP A 188 -26.68 29.71 42.24
C ASP A 188 -27.54 30.25 41.07
N LEU A 189 -28.62 29.55 40.70
CA LEU A 189 -29.63 30.08 39.78
C LEU A 189 -30.74 30.74 40.61
N ASP A 190 -30.46 31.93 41.16
CA ASP A 190 -31.49 32.80 41.73
C ASP A 190 -32.47 33.22 40.61
N ASP A 191 -33.64 32.59 40.62
CA ASP A 191 -34.83 32.98 39.88
C ASP A 191 -35.35 34.30 40.47
N ASP A 192 -34.91 35.42 39.90
CA ASP A 192 -35.37 36.77 40.25
C ASP A 192 -36.82 36.95 39.76
N SER A 193 -37.76 36.35 40.49
CA SER A 193 -39.21 36.50 40.31
C SER A 193 -39.79 37.14 41.58
N ASP A 194 -39.55 38.44 41.69
CA ASP A 194 -40.07 39.34 42.74
C ASP A 194 -41.60 39.25 42.85
N SER A 195 -42.09 38.93 44.04
CA SER A 195 -43.52 38.86 44.35
C SER A 195 -43.83 39.38 45.75
N THR A 196 -44.80 40.30 45.78
CA THR A 196 -45.67 40.77 46.88
C THR A 196 -45.17 41.97 47.71
N ASP A 197 -45.81 43.14 47.62
CA ASP A 197 -47.11 43.60 48.18
C ASP A 197 -46.90 44.30 49.53
N VAL A 198 -47.19 45.60 49.58
CA VAL A 198 -47.20 46.42 50.80
C VAL A 198 -48.58 47.03 50.97
N THR A 199 -49.28 46.58 52.02
CA THR A 199 -50.51 47.19 52.53
C THR A 199 -50.20 48.13 53.69
N GLY A 200 -50.86 49.30 53.70
CA GLY A 200 -51.32 49.96 54.92
C GLY A 200 -50.67 51.29 55.32
N THR A 201 -51.34 52.40 55.00
CA THR A 201 -51.85 53.36 56.01
C THR A 201 -53.21 53.90 55.57
#